data_AF-A0A2W5BUT6-F1
#
_entry.id   AF-A0A2W5BUT6-F1
#
_cell.length_a   1.000
_cell.length_b   1.000
_cell.length_c   1.000
_cell.angle_alpha   90.00
_cell.angle_beta   90.00
_cell.angle_gamma   90.00
#
_symmetry.space_group_name_H-M   'P 1'
#
loop_
_entity.id
_entity.type
_entity.pdbx_description
1 polymer ?
#
loop_
_entity_poly.entity_id
_entity_poly.type
_entity_poly.pdbx_seq_one_letter_code
_entity_poly.pdbx_strand_id
1 'polypeptide(L)'
;MKLLKLTTVGSAALLGLCSASSANALTINLINTGGVEVGTDAYFAFAVAAKYWESVITNDVTLNFRVGFTSAGFAPTTLGQTSSASGTKTQVAWRNALTADAASALDASVVANLPTMGATNVRLNNTVQKALGLYTGNASTVDATITFNSARAFDFDTRDGFDASNPASDFVSVAVHEMGHALGFTSAVGQNTTNNSTPSNTD
;
A
#
# COMPACT_ATOMS: atom_id res chain seq x y z
N MET A 1 -16.99 -43.45 60.56
CA MET A 1 -15.54 -43.37 60.28
C MET A 1 -15.29 -42.14 59.41
N LYS A 2 -14.63 -41.13 59.98
CA LYS A 2 -14.02 -39.90 59.44
C LYS A 2 -14.79 -39.02 58.44
N LEU A 3 -15.12 -37.82 58.93
CA LEU A 3 -15.38 -36.58 58.18
C LEU A 3 -14.16 -36.17 57.33
N LEU A 4 -14.40 -35.61 56.15
CA LEU A 4 -13.53 -34.59 55.56
C LEU A 4 -14.40 -33.41 55.10
N LYS A 5 -14.25 -32.26 55.77
CA LYS A 5 -14.65 -30.95 55.24
C LYS A 5 -13.55 -30.49 54.29
N LEU A 6 -13.92 -30.01 53.09
CA LEU A 6 -13.06 -29.12 52.33
C LEU A 6 -13.91 -28.00 51.74
N THR A 7 -13.85 -26.86 52.41
CA THR A 7 -14.24 -25.55 51.89
C THR A 7 -13.16 -25.07 50.93
N THR A 8 -13.53 -24.78 49.69
CA THR A 8 -12.77 -23.90 48.80
C THR A 8 -13.73 -23.07 47.96
N VAL A 9 -13.71 -21.76 48.23
CA VAL A 9 -14.22 -20.69 47.37
C VAL A 9 -13.22 -20.55 46.21
N GLY A 10 -13.69 -20.53 44.97
CA GLY A 10 -12.83 -20.45 43.79
C GLY A 10 -13.54 -19.82 42.61
N SER A 11 -13.45 -18.48 42.55
CA SER A 11 -13.54 -17.56 41.41
C SER A 11 -14.37 -17.97 40.18
N ALA A 12 -15.48 -17.26 39.97
CA ALA A 12 -16.09 -17.09 38.67
C ALA A 12 -15.10 -16.36 37.74
N ALA A 13 -14.51 -17.07 36.79
CA ALA A 13 -13.83 -16.44 35.67
C ALA A 13 -14.90 -15.84 34.75
N LEU A 14 -15.14 -14.54 34.87
CA LEU A 14 -15.77 -13.78 33.80
C LEU A 14 -14.81 -13.83 32.60
N LEU A 15 -15.10 -14.72 31.65
CA LEU A 15 -14.56 -14.64 30.30
C LEU A 15 -15.13 -13.36 29.67
N GLY A 16 -14.46 -12.24 29.91
CA GLY A 16 -14.62 -11.06 29.08
C GLY A 16 -14.22 -11.46 27.67
N LEU A 17 -15.20 -11.62 26.78
CA LEU A 17 -14.93 -11.56 25.35
C LEU A 17 -14.37 -10.17 25.09
N CYS A 18 -13.05 -10.05 25.10
CA CYS A 18 -12.39 -9.01 24.33
C CYS A 18 -12.80 -9.28 22.89
N SER A 19 -13.80 -8.55 22.40
CA SER A 19 -13.98 -8.36 20.97
C SER A 19 -12.65 -7.81 20.48
N ALA A 20 -11.81 -8.66 19.89
CA ALA A 20 -10.68 -8.18 19.13
C ALA A 20 -11.29 -7.32 18.03
N SER A 21 -11.16 -6.00 18.16
CA SER A 21 -11.34 -5.12 17.01
C SER A 21 -10.48 -5.71 15.91
N SER A 22 -11.04 -5.93 14.71
CA SER A 22 -10.21 -6.20 13.52
C SER A 22 -9.05 -5.21 13.57
N ALA A 23 -7.83 -5.72 13.63
CA ALA A 23 -6.68 -4.84 13.61
C ALA A 23 -6.79 -4.08 12.28
N ASN A 24 -7.02 -2.77 12.34
CA ASN A 24 -7.04 -1.93 11.15
C ASN A 24 -5.65 -2.07 10.50
N ALA A 25 -5.57 -2.88 9.46
CA ALA A 25 -4.32 -3.27 8.85
C ALA A 25 -4.51 -3.40 7.34
N LEU A 26 -3.78 -2.58 6.60
CA LEU A 26 -3.62 -2.77 5.18
C LEU A 26 -3.13 -4.21 4.93
N THR A 27 -3.75 -4.87 3.95
CA THR A 27 -3.28 -6.16 3.43
C THR A 27 -2.93 -6.01 1.96
N ILE A 28 -1.69 -6.34 1.59
CA ILE A 28 -1.22 -6.34 0.21
C ILE A 28 -1.11 -7.79 -0.27
N ASN A 29 -1.97 -8.15 -1.22
CA ASN A 29 -1.91 -9.42 -1.92
C ASN A 29 -1.02 -9.28 -3.16
N LEU A 30 0.11 -9.99 -3.17
CA LEU A 30 1.06 -10.02 -4.28
C LEU A 30 0.69 -11.14 -5.26
N ILE A 31 0.43 -10.77 -6.51
CA ILE A 31 0.06 -11.67 -7.59
C ILE A 31 1.25 -11.77 -8.56
N ASN A 32 1.97 -12.89 -8.50
CA ASN A 32 3.13 -13.13 -9.37
C ASN A 32 2.72 -13.13 -10.86
N THR A 33 3.41 -12.34 -11.67
CA THR A 33 3.30 -12.33 -13.13
C THR A 33 4.55 -12.86 -13.85
N GLY A 34 5.57 -13.27 -13.09
CA GLY A 34 6.80 -13.90 -13.55
C GLY A 34 8.03 -13.42 -12.77
N GLY A 35 8.86 -14.35 -12.30
CA GLY A 35 10.13 -14.04 -11.61
C GLY A 35 9.97 -13.70 -10.12
N VAL A 36 8.80 -13.97 -9.54
CA VAL A 36 8.45 -13.72 -8.13
C VAL A 36 7.85 -14.99 -7.51
N GLU A 37 8.37 -16.15 -7.90
CA GLU A 37 7.91 -17.43 -7.37
C GLU A 37 8.26 -17.56 -5.88
N VAL A 38 7.37 -18.19 -5.11
CA VAL A 38 7.56 -18.39 -3.67
C VAL A 38 8.89 -19.08 -3.41
N GLY A 39 9.71 -18.51 -2.51
CA GLY A 39 11.02 -19.00 -2.15
C GLY A 39 12.19 -18.39 -2.93
N THR A 40 11.93 -17.53 -3.91
CA THR A 40 12.98 -16.72 -4.57
C THR A 40 13.35 -15.49 -3.74
N ASP A 41 14.56 -14.96 -3.92
CA ASP A 41 14.98 -13.71 -3.26
C ASP A 41 14.09 -12.53 -3.66
N ALA A 42 13.67 -12.48 -4.93
CA ALA A 42 12.70 -11.51 -5.42
C ALA A 42 11.37 -11.59 -4.66
N TYR A 43 10.83 -12.81 -4.44
CA TYR A 43 9.62 -12.99 -3.63
C TYR A 43 9.81 -12.48 -2.20
N PHE A 44 10.92 -12.81 -1.55
CA PHE A 44 11.21 -12.32 -0.20
C PHE A 44 11.32 -10.80 -0.16
N ALA A 45 12.02 -10.20 -1.11
CA ALA A 45 12.21 -8.74 -1.16
C ALA A 45 10.88 -8.00 -1.43
N PHE A 46 10.03 -8.51 -2.32
CA PHE A 46 8.68 -7.99 -2.50
C PHE A 46 7.82 -8.12 -1.24
N ALA A 47 7.91 -9.26 -0.55
CA ALA A 47 7.18 -9.46 0.71
C ALA A 47 7.65 -8.48 1.79
N VAL A 48 8.95 -8.19 1.87
CA VAL A 48 9.49 -7.16 2.78
C VAL A 48 8.95 -5.78 2.43
N ALA A 49 8.96 -5.39 1.16
CA ALA A 49 8.42 -4.11 0.71
C ALA A 49 6.91 -3.98 1.00
N ALA A 50 6.14 -5.04 0.79
CA ALA A 50 4.73 -5.09 1.15
C ALA A 50 4.53 -4.92 2.67
N LYS A 51 5.27 -5.69 3.48
CA LYS A 51 5.20 -5.62 4.94
C LYS A 51 5.57 -4.25 5.49
N TYR A 52 6.50 -3.54 4.86
CA TYR A 52 6.80 -2.15 5.20
C TYR A 52 5.53 -1.28 5.05
N TRP A 53 4.87 -1.31 3.90
CA TRP A 53 3.66 -0.51 3.68
C TRP A 53 2.49 -0.93 4.57
N GLU A 54 2.30 -2.23 4.78
CA GLU A 54 1.29 -2.76 5.73
C GLU A 54 1.53 -2.29 7.17
N SER A 55 2.78 -1.99 7.55
CA SER A 55 3.11 -1.45 8.88
C SER A 55 2.88 0.05 9.02
N VAL A 56 2.84 0.79 7.91
CA VAL A 56 2.75 2.26 7.87
C VAL A 56 1.31 2.72 7.69
N ILE A 57 0.52 2.02 6.87
CA ILE A 57 -0.85 2.43 6.53
C ILE A 57 -1.84 1.66 7.37
N THR A 58 -2.69 2.40 8.08
CA THR A 58 -3.62 1.83 9.05
C THR A 58 -4.98 1.49 8.46
N ASN A 59 -5.37 1.95 7.26
CA ASN A 59 -6.69 1.63 6.70
C ASN A 59 -6.88 0.10 6.51
N ASP A 60 -8.00 -0.44 7.00
CA ASP A 60 -8.38 -1.86 6.84
C ASP A 60 -8.90 -2.12 5.41
N VAL A 61 -7.96 -2.30 4.49
CA VAL A 61 -8.27 -2.57 3.07
C VAL A 61 -7.35 -3.65 2.51
N THR A 62 -7.88 -4.44 1.57
CA THR A 62 -7.08 -5.37 0.78
C THR A 62 -6.77 -4.80 -0.60
N LEU A 63 -5.49 -4.72 -0.93
CA LEU A 63 -4.98 -4.27 -2.22
C LEU A 63 -4.34 -5.44 -2.97
N ASN A 64 -4.65 -5.57 -4.26
CA ASN A 64 -4.10 -6.61 -5.11
C ASN A 64 -3.08 -6.01 -6.08
N PHE A 65 -1.81 -6.36 -5.90
CA PHE A 65 -0.74 -5.89 -6.77
C PHE A 65 -0.20 -7.04 -7.61
N ARG A 66 -0.23 -6.87 -8.93
CA ARG A 66 0.51 -7.75 -9.84
C ARG A 66 1.98 -7.35 -9.79
N VAL A 67 2.87 -8.31 -9.57
CA VAL A 67 4.31 -8.06 -9.45
C VAL A 67 5.10 -9.02 -10.33
N GLY A 68 6.11 -8.51 -11.02
CA GLY A 68 6.98 -9.36 -11.83
C GLY A 68 8.07 -8.62 -12.58
N PHE A 69 8.76 -9.38 -13.44
CA PHE A 69 9.89 -8.90 -14.22
C PHE A 69 9.65 -9.06 -15.72
N THR A 70 10.16 -8.12 -16.51
CA THR A 70 10.26 -8.24 -17.97
C THR A 70 11.38 -7.35 -18.49
N SER A 71 11.94 -7.67 -19.66
CA SER A 71 12.87 -6.80 -20.38
C SER A 71 12.17 -5.90 -21.40
N ALA A 72 10.89 -6.16 -21.69
CA ALA A 72 10.14 -5.43 -22.72
C ALA A 72 9.55 -4.12 -22.19
N GLY A 73 9.60 -3.06 -23.01
CA GLY A 73 8.91 -1.80 -22.73
C GLY A 73 9.63 -0.86 -21.76
N PHE A 74 10.87 -1.17 -21.37
CA PHE A 74 11.68 -0.30 -20.51
C PHE A 74 12.73 0.49 -21.30
N ALA A 75 12.94 1.75 -20.91
CA ALA A 75 14.16 2.44 -21.27
C ALA A 75 15.36 1.80 -20.54
N PRO A 76 16.59 1.90 -21.08
CA PRO A 76 17.77 1.25 -20.48
C PRO A 76 18.07 1.68 -19.05
N THR A 77 17.61 2.86 -18.63
CA THR A 77 17.83 3.42 -17.29
C THR A 77 16.74 3.06 -16.29
N THR A 78 15.57 2.62 -16.76
CA THR A 78 14.42 2.35 -15.89
C THR A 78 14.63 1.06 -15.10
N LEU A 79 14.45 1.14 -13.79
CA LEU A 79 14.55 0.01 -12.87
C LEU A 79 13.21 -0.72 -12.72
N GLY A 80 12.13 0.03 -12.59
CA GLY A 80 10.77 -0.47 -12.53
C GLY A 80 9.78 0.56 -13.03
N GLN A 81 8.52 0.14 -13.12
CA GLN A 81 7.39 1.00 -13.41
C GLN A 81 6.17 0.48 -12.69
N THR A 82 5.26 1.40 -12.38
CA THR A 82 4.00 1.08 -11.74
C THR A 82 2.83 1.66 -12.50
N SER A 83 1.90 0.80 -12.90
CA SER A 83 0.62 1.21 -13.48
C SER A 83 -0.50 1.01 -12.45
N SER A 84 -1.17 2.10 -12.07
CA SER A 84 -2.25 2.07 -11.10
C SER A 84 -3.62 2.13 -11.75
N ALA A 85 -4.51 1.22 -11.36
CA ALA A 85 -5.92 1.32 -11.72
C ALA A 85 -6.52 2.56 -11.04
N SER A 86 -7.35 3.31 -11.76
CA SER A 86 -7.97 4.53 -11.24
C SER A 86 -9.38 4.74 -11.74
N GLY A 87 -10.13 5.52 -10.97
CA GLY A 87 -11.52 5.86 -11.25
C GLY A 87 -11.78 7.34 -10.99
N THR A 88 -12.79 7.87 -11.67
CA THR A 88 -13.25 9.25 -11.48
C THR A 88 -14.29 9.31 -10.37
N LYS A 89 -14.12 10.24 -9.43
CA LYS A 89 -15.11 10.58 -8.39
C LYS A 89 -15.49 12.05 -8.50
N THR A 90 -16.68 12.41 -8.03
CA THR A 90 -17.02 13.83 -7.89
C THR A 90 -16.16 14.46 -6.81
N GLN A 91 -15.73 15.70 -7.02
CA GLN A 91 -14.94 16.44 -6.03
C GLN A 91 -15.68 16.54 -4.68
N VAL A 92 -17.00 16.69 -4.68
CA VAL A 92 -17.83 16.70 -3.46
C VAL A 92 -17.74 15.37 -2.69
N ALA A 93 -17.98 14.24 -3.36
CA ALA A 93 -17.88 12.92 -2.71
C ALA A 93 -16.48 12.65 -2.14
N TRP A 94 -15.43 13.01 -2.88
CA TRP A 94 -14.05 12.88 -2.41
C TRP A 94 -13.78 13.73 -1.17
N ARG A 95 -14.18 15.01 -1.16
CA ARG A 95 -14.01 15.87 0.03
C ARG A 95 -14.77 15.33 1.24
N ASN A 96 -16.02 14.90 1.03
CA ASN A 96 -16.82 14.35 2.13
C ASN A 96 -16.17 13.09 2.71
N ALA A 97 -15.60 12.23 1.88
CA ALA A 97 -14.88 11.04 2.34
C ALA A 97 -13.60 11.41 3.10
N LEU A 98 -12.82 12.40 2.63
CA LEU A 98 -11.67 12.93 3.37
C LEU A 98 -12.06 13.50 4.74
N THR A 99 -13.15 14.27 4.81
CA THR A 99 -13.65 14.79 6.09
C THR A 99 -14.10 13.68 7.03
N ALA A 100 -14.70 12.61 6.50
CA ALA A 100 -15.16 11.48 7.29
C ALA A 100 -14.02 10.58 7.78
N ASP A 101 -12.94 10.46 7.00
CA ASP A 101 -11.75 9.66 7.30
C ASP A 101 -10.76 10.40 8.24
N ALA A 102 -10.90 11.71 8.40
CA ALA A 102 -10.02 12.52 9.25
C ALA A 102 -10.09 12.09 10.73
N ALA A 103 -9.01 11.49 11.23
CA ALA A 103 -8.96 10.90 12.57
C ALA A 103 -8.04 11.65 13.55
N SER A 104 -7.12 12.48 13.04
CA SER A 104 -6.15 13.23 13.83
C SER A 104 -6.35 14.75 13.76
N ALA A 105 -5.74 15.48 14.70
CA ALA A 105 -5.71 16.93 14.65
C ALA A 105 -5.01 17.48 13.40
N LEU A 106 -4.03 16.72 12.88
CA LEU A 106 -3.37 17.05 11.62
C LEU A 106 -4.35 16.89 10.44
N ASP A 107 -5.13 15.80 10.40
CA ASP A 107 -6.13 15.57 9.36
C ASP A 107 -7.19 16.67 9.37
N ALA A 108 -7.66 17.06 10.55
CA ALA A 108 -8.61 18.17 10.70
C ALA A 108 -8.05 19.49 10.15
N SER A 109 -6.76 19.78 10.39
CA SER A 109 -6.08 20.95 9.83
C SER A 109 -5.99 20.87 8.30
N VAL A 110 -5.62 19.71 7.75
CA VAL A 110 -5.55 19.49 6.30
C VAL A 110 -6.92 19.68 5.65
N VAL A 111 -7.96 19.04 6.19
CA VAL A 111 -9.32 19.12 5.65
C VAL A 111 -9.86 20.55 5.71
N ALA A 112 -9.59 21.28 6.79
CA ALA A 112 -10.00 22.69 6.94
C ALA A 112 -9.32 23.63 5.93
N ASN A 113 -8.14 23.26 5.42
CA ASN A 113 -7.35 24.05 4.48
C ASN A 113 -7.35 23.48 3.05
N LEU A 114 -8.26 22.54 2.73
CA LEU A 114 -8.41 22.03 1.37
C LEU A 114 -8.80 23.16 0.41
N PRO A 115 -8.04 23.40 -0.68
CA PRO A 115 -8.37 24.44 -1.63
C PRO A 115 -9.66 24.11 -2.39
N THR A 116 -10.42 25.15 -2.74
CA THR A 116 -11.55 25.01 -3.66
C THR A 116 -11.03 24.65 -5.04
N MET A 117 -11.29 23.42 -5.49
CA MET A 117 -10.97 22.99 -6.85
C MET A 117 -12.01 23.53 -7.83
N GLY A 118 -11.56 24.01 -8.99
CA GLY A 118 -12.45 24.40 -10.09
C GLY A 118 -13.04 23.21 -10.88
N ALA A 119 -12.43 22.03 -10.77
CA ALA A 119 -12.90 20.82 -11.42
C ALA A 119 -14.05 20.14 -10.64
N THR A 120 -15.07 19.66 -11.35
CA THR A 120 -16.20 18.91 -10.76
C THR A 120 -15.83 17.50 -10.31
N ASN A 121 -14.70 16.98 -10.83
CA ASN A 121 -14.27 15.61 -10.65
C ASN A 121 -12.79 15.52 -10.32
N VAL A 122 -12.43 14.45 -9.61
CA VAL A 122 -11.05 14.05 -9.31
C VAL A 122 -10.84 12.62 -9.79
N ARG A 123 -9.65 12.32 -10.31
CA ARG A 123 -9.26 10.95 -10.66
C ARG A 123 -8.34 10.41 -9.57
N LEU A 124 -8.69 9.26 -9.02
CA LEU A 124 -8.03 8.69 -7.84
C LEU A 124 -7.64 7.24 -8.13
N ASN A 125 -6.51 6.79 -7.61
CA ASN A 125 -6.14 5.37 -7.66
C ASN A 125 -7.18 4.54 -6.91
N ASN A 126 -7.44 3.32 -7.35
CA ASN A 126 -8.38 2.42 -6.69
C ASN A 126 -7.96 2.16 -5.23
N THR A 127 -6.65 2.12 -4.96
CA THR A 127 -6.06 2.02 -3.62
C THR A 127 -6.53 3.15 -2.69
N VAL A 128 -6.41 4.40 -3.13
CA VAL A 128 -6.88 5.59 -2.40
C VAL A 128 -8.41 5.60 -2.27
N GLN A 129 -9.14 5.20 -3.31
CA GLN A 129 -10.60 5.12 -3.24
C GLN A 129 -11.07 4.06 -2.23
N LYS A 130 -10.36 2.93 -2.12
CA LYS A 130 -10.61 1.90 -1.10
C LYS A 130 -10.34 2.43 0.30
N ALA A 131 -9.20 3.07 0.51
CA ALA A 131 -8.84 3.68 1.79
C ALA A 131 -9.91 4.68 2.27
N LEU A 132 -10.44 5.50 1.37
CA LEU A 132 -11.48 6.49 1.66
C LEU A 132 -12.93 5.93 1.64
N GLY A 133 -13.12 4.62 1.43
CA GLY A 133 -14.46 4.01 1.34
C GLY A 133 -15.30 4.46 0.14
N LEU A 134 -14.69 5.09 -0.87
CA LEU A 134 -15.35 5.55 -2.10
C LEU A 134 -15.59 4.42 -3.11
N TYR A 135 -14.89 3.30 -2.93
CA TYR A 135 -14.93 2.13 -3.79
C TYR A 135 -14.43 0.92 -3.00
N THR A 136 -15.20 -0.14 -2.90
CA THR A 136 -14.76 -1.38 -2.22
C THR A 136 -14.03 -2.33 -3.17
N GLY A 137 -14.43 -2.33 -4.45
CA GLY A 137 -13.98 -3.32 -5.43
C GLY A 137 -14.43 -4.74 -5.09
N ASN A 138 -14.02 -5.70 -5.91
CA ASN A 138 -14.14 -7.12 -5.59
C ASN A 138 -12.76 -7.70 -5.27
N ALA A 139 -12.73 -8.88 -4.63
CA ALA A 139 -11.49 -9.54 -4.23
C ALA A 139 -10.51 -9.79 -5.40
N SER A 140 -11.01 -9.88 -6.63
CA SER A 140 -10.22 -10.13 -7.85
C SER A 140 -9.77 -8.85 -8.57
N THR A 141 -10.16 -7.67 -8.08
CA THR A 141 -9.82 -6.40 -8.72
C THR A 141 -8.33 -6.15 -8.52
N VAL A 142 -7.58 -6.03 -9.62
CA VAL A 142 -6.17 -5.62 -9.58
C VAL A 142 -6.11 -4.11 -9.40
N ASP A 143 -5.44 -3.67 -8.34
CA ASP A 143 -5.32 -2.25 -8.01
C ASP A 143 -4.10 -1.60 -8.66
N ALA A 144 -3.02 -2.37 -8.82
CA ALA A 144 -1.84 -1.94 -9.54
C ALA A 144 -1.10 -3.12 -10.19
N THR A 145 -0.33 -2.80 -11.23
CA THR A 145 0.68 -3.69 -11.82
C THR A 145 2.04 -3.02 -11.70
N ILE A 146 2.95 -3.69 -11.02
CA ILE A 146 4.31 -3.26 -10.77
C ILE A 146 5.23 -4.22 -11.52
N THR A 147 6.06 -3.66 -12.39
CA THR A 147 6.95 -4.46 -13.22
C THR A 147 8.37 -3.93 -13.11
N PHE A 148 9.33 -4.83 -12.95
CA PHE A 148 10.74 -4.53 -12.88
C PHE A 148 11.47 -4.92 -14.15
N ASN A 149 12.49 -4.14 -14.50
CA ASN A 149 13.29 -4.36 -15.69
C ASN A 149 14.30 -5.49 -15.45
N SER A 150 14.05 -6.65 -16.04
CA SER A 150 14.92 -7.83 -15.87
C SER A 150 16.31 -7.68 -16.53
N ALA A 151 16.55 -6.61 -17.30
CA ALA A 151 17.86 -6.29 -17.85
C ALA A 151 18.77 -5.53 -16.88
N ARG A 152 18.27 -5.16 -15.69
CA ARG A 152 19.02 -4.45 -14.65
C ARG A 152 19.48 -5.44 -13.57
N ALA A 153 20.65 -5.16 -13.00
CA ALA A 153 21.11 -5.89 -11.82
C ALA A 153 20.41 -5.36 -10.57
N PHE A 154 19.92 -6.28 -9.75
CA PHE A 154 19.25 -5.99 -8.49
C PHE A 154 19.91 -6.77 -7.36
N ASP A 155 20.14 -6.08 -6.26
CA ASP A 155 20.51 -6.66 -4.99
C ASP A 155 19.22 -6.89 -4.17
N PHE A 156 18.94 -8.14 -3.84
CA PHE A 156 17.73 -8.54 -3.11
C PHE A 156 17.98 -8.72 -1.60
N ASP A 157 19.23 -8.71 -1.15
CA ASP A 157 19.60 -8.87 0.26
C ASP A 157 20.49 -7.74 0.76
N THR A 158 19.89 -6.70 1.33
CA THR A 158 20.60 -5.52 1.83
C THR A 158 21.49 -5.77 3.05
N ARG A 159 21.56 -7.00 3.57
CA ARG A 159 22.31 -7.34 4.80
C ARG A 159 23.74 -7.77 4.53
N ASP A 160 24.07 -8.23 3.33
CA ASP A 160 25.42 -8.68 2.98
C ASP A 160 26.33 -7.54 2.47
N GLY A 161 25.73 -6.36 2.22
CA GLY A 161 26.41 -5.12 1.90
C GLY A 161 26.51 -4.88 0.39
N PHE A 162 26.83 -3.65 0.01
CA PHE A 162 26.83 -3.27 -1.41
C PHE A 162 28.10 -3.76 -2.14
N ASP A 163 27.92 -4.61 -3.15
CA ASP A 163 29.01 -4.99 -4.05
C ASP A 163 29.40 -3.81 -4.96
N ALA A 164 30.51 -3.14 -4.63
CA ALA A 164 31.05 -2.05 -5.44
C ALA A 164 31.56 -2.50 -6.83
N SER A 165 31.78 -3.80 -7.05
CA SER A 165 32.29 -4.36 -8.31
C SER A 165 31.18 -4.70 -9.32
N ASN A 166 29.96 -4.87 -8.84
CA ASN A 166 28.75 -5.03 -9.65
C ASN A 166 27.62 -4.19 -9.04
N PRO A 167 27.53 -2.88 -9.38
CA PRO A 167 26.59 -1.97 -8.73
C PRO A 167 25.15 -2.31 -9.12
N ALA A 168 24.55 -3.20 -8.36
CA ALA A 168 23.16 -3.55 -8.43
C ALA A 168 22.32 -2.56 -7.61
N SER A 169 21.12 -2.21 -8.08
CA SER A 169 20.24 -1.38 -7.27
C SER A 169 19.64 -2.21 -6.13
N ASP A 170 19.50 -1.62 -4.94
CA ASP A 170 18.75 -2.23 -3.83
C ASP A 170 17.28 -2.43 -4.25
N PHE A 171 16.90 -3.68 -4.45
CA PHE A 171 15.57 -4.04 -4.92
C PHE A 171 14.50 -3.69 -3.91
N VAL A 172 14.73 -3.89 -2.61
CA VAL A 172 13.73 -3.63 -1.57
C VAL A 172 13.36 -2.14 -1.59
N SER A 173 14.37 -1.27 -1.66
CA SER A 173 14.15 0.18 -1.75
C SER A 173 13.37 0.57 -3.00
N VAL A 174 13.71 0.02 -4.17
CA VAL A 174 12.98 0.30 -5.41
C VAL A 174 11.56 -0.30 -5.36
N ALA A 175 11.37 -1.48 -4.80
CA ALA A 175 10.04 -2.08 -4.59
C ALA A 175 9.16 -1.27 -3.65
N VAL A 176 9.72 -0.73 -2.57
CA VAL A 176 9.00 0.20 -1.69
C VAL A 176 8.59 1.46 -2.47
N HIS A 177 9.49 2.02 -3.29
CA HIS A 177 9.21 3.18 -4.14
C HIS A 177 8.05 2.91 -5.12
N GLU A 178 8.13 1.83 -5.89
CA GLU A 178 7.12 1.45 -6.87
C GLU A 178 5.76 1.13 -6.21
N MET A 179 5.75 0.44 -5.06
CA MET A 179 4.52 0.26 -4.27
C MET A 179 3.96 1.60 -3.77
N GLY A 180 4.81 2.59 -3.51
CA GLY A 180 4.38 3.96 -3.21
C GLY A 180 3.53 4.54 -4.35
N HIS A 181 3.96 4.39 -5.60
CA HIS A 181 3.17 4.80 -6.75
C HIS A 181 1.81 4.07 -6.81
N ALA A 182 1.79 2.76 -6.54
CA ALA A 182 0.55 1.98 -6.46
C ALA A 182 -0.42 2.51 -5.39
N LEU A 183 0.12 2.93 -4.25
CA LEU A 183 -0.62 3.49 -3.11
C LEU A 183 -1.09 4.93 -3.33
N GLY A 184 -0.74 5.55 -4.45
CA GLY A 184 -1.17 6.91 -4.81
C GLY A 184 -0.15 8.00 -4.48
N PHE A 185 1.07 7.64 -4.06
CA PHE A 185 2.19 8.57 -4.01
C PHE A 185 2.67 8.85 -5.43
N THR A 186 2.08 9.84 -6.09
CA THR A 186 2.47 10.26 -7.45
C THR A 186 3.41 11.46 -7.33
N SER A 187 4.64 11.33 -7.83
CA SER A 187 5.59 12.43 -7.86
C SER A 187 5.34 13.29 -9.10
N ALA A 188 4.87 14.53 -8.93
CA ALA A 188 4.70 15.48 -10.04
C ALA A 188 5.97 16.31 -10.32
N VAL A 189 7.13 15.95 -9.76
CA VAL A 189 8.35 16.78 -9.84
C VAL A 189 9.02 16.71 -11.23
N GLY A 190 8.42 16.04 -12.22
CA GLY A 190 8.96 15.89 -13.58
C GLY A 190 8.24 16.63 -14.70
N GLN A 191 6.95 17.01 -14.56
CA GLN A 191 6.18 17.59 -15.68
C GLN A 191 5.23 18.72 -15.23
N ASN A 192 5.57 19.94 -15.64
CA ASN A 192 4.71 21.12 -15.74
C ASN A 192 3.85 21.45 -14.50
N THR A 193 4.48 22.00 -13.46
CA THR A 193 3.80 22.61 -12.32
C THR A 193 3.14 23.93 -12.72
N THR A 194 1.91 23.87 -13.25
CA THR A 194 1.00 25.02 -13.22
C THR A 194 0.06 24.87 -12.03
N ASN A 195 -0.49 25.99 -11.55
CA ASN A 195 -1.41 26.06 -10.39
C ASN A 195 -2.76 25.32 -10.62
N ASN A 196 -2.81 24.45 -11.62
CA ASN A 196 -3.89 23.55 -12.00
C ASN A 196 -3.44 22.08 -11.82
N SER A 197 -2.62 21.80 -10.81
CA SER A 197 -2.25 20.43 -10.44
C SER A 197 -3.48 19.69 -9.92
N THR A 198 -4.17 18.98 -10.80
CA THR A 198 -5.06 17.90 -10.39
C THR A 198 -4.21 16.77 -9.84
N PRO A 199 -4.65 16.02 -8.81
CA PRO A 199 -4.08 14.70 -8.54
C PRO A 199 -4.15 13.90 -9.85
N SER A 200 -3.00 13.67 -10.48
CA SER A 200 -2.87 12.95 -11.73
C SER A 200 -1.94 11.77 -11.49
N ASN A 201 -2.35 10.60 -11.94
CA ASN A 201 -1.67 9.33 -11.72
C ASN A 201 -0.82 8.86 -12.90
N THR A 202 -0.37 9.80 -13.74
CA THR A 202 0.45 9.52 -14.91
C THR A 202 1.87 9.98 -14.65
N ASP A 203 2.74 9.03 -14.29
CA ASP A 203 4.17 9.04 -14.60
C ASP A 203 4.42 7.85 -15.53
#